data_AF-A0A7V1PBW2-F1
#
_entry.id   AF-A0A7V1PBW2-F1
#
_cell.length_a   1.000
_cell.length_b   1.000
_cell.length_c   1.000
_cell.angle_alpha   90.00
_cell.angle_beta   90.00
_cell.angle_gamma   90.00
#
_symmetry.space_group_name_H-M   'P 1'
#
loop_
_entity.id
_entity.type
_entity.pdbx_description
1 polymer ?
#
loop_
_entity_poly.entity_id
_entity_poly.type
_entity_poly.pdbx_seq_one_letter_code
_entity_poly.pdbx_strand_id
1 'polypeptide(L)'
;MFGVEELPGRVWERGDSWWLTTAPEVPQQVKVHSLGVRLVRLQERGLKPTSFGLMALGPRIKRRRVELNRQELLALLLGRTLSREELEPGYVALCFSGEVLGCGEVRRGVLRCHIPRGRRRELLTALQASP
;
A
#
# COMPACT_ATOMS: atom_id res chain seq x y z
N MET A 1 -2.29 -13.03 -3.64
CA MET A 1 -1.45 -12.10 -2.85
C MET A 1 -2.26 -11.23 -1.88
N PHE A 2 -3.37 -10.60 -2.26
CA PHE A 2 -4.19 -9.78 -1.31
C PHE A 2 -5.68 -10.17 -1.23
N GLY A 3 -6.10 -11.24 -1.92
CA GLY A 3 -7.50 -11.70 -1.91
C GLY A 3 -8.46 -10.67 -2.49
N VAL A 4 -8.06 -10.00 -3.58
CA VAL A 4 -8.92 -9.07 -4.31
C VAL A 4 -9.56 -9.85 -5.46
N GLU A 5 -10.88 -9.90 -5.48
CA GLU A 5 -11.66 -10.66 -6.49
C GLU A 5 -12.01 -9.79 -7.70
N GLU A 6 -12.31 -8.51 -7.46
CA GLU A 6 -12.66 -7.55 -8.50
C GLU A 6 -11.91 -6.23 -8.31
N LEU A 7 -11.39 -5.67 -9.41
CA LEU A 7 -10.74 -4.36 -9.43
C LEU A 7 -11.77 -3.28 -9.78
N PRO A 8 -11.71 -2.09 -9.13
CA PRO A 8 -12.66 -1.01 -9.38
C PRO A 8 -12.34 -0.22 -10.69
N GLY A 9 -11.71 -0.87 -11.66
CA GLY A 9 -11.22 -0.25 -12.88
C GLY A 9 -10.36 -1.21 -13.71
N ARG A 10 -9.71 -0.65 -14.72
CA ARG A 10 -8.84 -1.36 -15.66
C ARG A 10 -7.40 -1.29 -15.19
N VAL A 11 -6.61 -2.31 -15.54
CA VAL A 11 -5.17 -2.31 -15.33
C VAL A 11 -4.47 -1.95 -16.63
N TRP A 12 -3.60 -0.96 -16.57
CA TRP A 12 -2.70 -0.58 -17.64
C TRP A 12 -1.26 -0.86 -17.24
N GLU A 13 -0.55 -1.64 -18.05
CA GLU A 13 0.87 -1.90 -17.86
C GLU A 13 1.71 -0.86 -18.57
N ARG A 14 2.67 -0.27 -17.85
CA ARG A 14 3.60 0.70 -18.42
C ARG A 14 4.95 0.65 -17.74
N GLY A 15 5.97 0.27 -18.51
CA GLY A 15 7.33 0.09 -17.99
C GLY A 15 7.35 -0.99 -16.92
N ASP A 16 7.90 -0.66 -15.75
CA ASP A 16 8.00 -1.55 -14.59
C ASP A 16 6.75 -1.52 -13.69
N SER A 17 5.61 -1.03 -14.15
CA SER A 17 4.50 -0.67 -13.28
C SER A 17 3.14 -1.04 -13.86
N TRP A 18 2.23 -1.48 -12.99
CA TRP A 18 0.82 -1.64 -13.33
C TRP A 18 0.00 -0.51 -12.68
N TRP A 19 -0.93 0.04 -13.43
CA TRP A 19 -1.73 1.20 -13.06
C TRP A 19 -3.22 0.87 -13.10
N LEU A 20 -3.93 1.12 -12.00
CA LEU A 20 -5.38 1.08 -11.93
C LEU A 20 -5.93 2.40 -12.44
N THR A 21 -6.79 2.35 -13.46
CA THR A 21 -7.41 3.52 -14.05
C THR A 21 -8.86 3.25 -14.41
N THR A 22 -9.68 4.29 -14.38
CA THR A 22 -11.03 4.29 -14.96
C THR A 22 -11.07 4.89 -16.36
N ALA A 23 -9.94 5.44 -16.84
CA ALA A 23 -9.85 5.97 -18.19
C ALA A 23 -10.12 4.86 -19.22
N PRO A 24 -10.97 5.12 -20.23
CA PRO A 24 -11.30 4.12 -21.24
C PRO A 24 -10.09 3.78 -22.13
N GLU A 25 -9.19 4.75 -22.32
CA GLU A 25 -7.99 4.65 -23.15
C GLU A 25 -6.87 5.57 -22.64
N VAL A 26 -5.66 5.37 -23.16
CA VAL A 26 -4.49 6.20 -22.88
C VAL A 26 -4.42 7.34 -23.92
N PRO A 27 -4.40 8.62 -23.52
CA PRO A 27 -4.26 9.73 -24.46
C PRO A 27 -2.99 9.62 -25.32
N GLN A 28 -3.13 9.70 -26.65
CA GLN A 28 -2.03 9.48 -27.60
C GLN A 28 -1.25 10.76 -27.95
N GLN A 29 -1.87 11.93 -27.83
CA GLN A 29 -1.32 13.21 -28.29
C GLN A 29 -0.57 13.99 -27.20
N VAL A 30 -0.46 13.43 -26.00
CA VAL A 30 0.20 14.06 -24.85
C VAL A 30 1.11 13.08 -24.15
N LYS A 31 2.21 13.58 -23.58
CA LYS A 31 3.07 12.79 -22.72
C LYS A 31 2.36 12.50 -21.39
N VAL A 32 1.76 11.33 -21.29
CA VAL A 32 1.14 10.87 -20.04
C VAL A 32 2.23 10.52 -19.03
N HIS A 33 2.28 11.15 -17.87
CA HIS A 33 3.20 10.80 -16.78
C HIS A 33 2.61 9.75 -15.83
N SER A 34 1.30 9.81 -15.61
CA SER A 34 0.52 8.89 -14.78
C SER A 34 -0.90 8.81 -15.31
N LEU A 35 -1.48 7.61 -15.32
CA LEU A 35 -2.88 7.40 -15.66
C LEU A 35 -3.50 6.57 -14.54
N GLY A 36 -4.25 7.23 -13.65
CA GLY A 36 -4.80 6.63 -12.44
C GLY A 36 -3.77 6.37 -11.35
N VAL A 37 -3.97 5.30 -10.57
CA VAL A 37 -3.19 4.96 -9.37
C VAL A 37 -2.28 3.77 -9.66
N ARG A 38 -0.99 3.89 -9.36
CA ARG A 38 -0.06 2.78 -9.53
C ARG A 38 -0.35 1.66 -8.52
N LEU A 39 -0.74 0.48 -8.97
CA LEU A 39 -1.03 -0.68 -8.10
C LEU A 39 0.24 -1.34 -7.59
N VAL A 40 1.11 -1.73 -8.51
CA VAL A 40 2.33 -2.49 -8.23
C VAL A 40 3.48 -1.96 -9.08
N ARG A 41 4.70 -2.22 -8.62
CA ARG A 41 5.92 -2.14 -9.42
C ARG A 41 6.52 -3.54 -9.56
N LEU A 42 6.95 -3.90 -10.76
CA LEU A 42 7.84 -5.03 -10.97
C LEU A 42 9.21 -4.68 -10.36
N GLN A 43 9.71 -5.61 -9.57
CA GLN A 43 11.08 -5.64 -9.08
C GLN A 43 11.68 -7.00 -9.42
N GLU A 44 13.00 -7.14 -9.29
CA GLU A 44 13.70 -8.41 -9.57
C GLU A 44 13.07 -9.62 -8.85
N ARG A 45 12.53 -9.40 -7.64
CA ARG A 45 11.94 -10.44 -6.79
C ARG A 45 10.41 -10.53 -6.89
N GLY A 46 9.83 -9.98 -7.96
CA GLY A 46 8.39 -10.01 -8.23
C GLY A 46 7.69 -8.67 -7.99
N LEU A 47 6.38 -8.75 -7.74
CA LEU A 47 5.51 -7.57 -7.65
C LEU A 47 5.59 -6.93 -6.26
N LYS A 48 5.95 -5.64 -6.21
CA LYS A 48 5.86 -4.81 -5.01
C LYS A 48 4.60 -3.94 -5.08
N PRO A 49 3.62 -4.12 -4.18
CA PRO A 49 2.48 -3.23 -4.10
C PRO A 49 2.90 -1.84 -3.64
N THR A 50 2.27 -0.80 -4.19
CA THR A 50 2.46 0.56 -3.72
C THR A 50 1.46 0.86 -2.60
N SER A 51 1.80 1.79 -1.69
CA SER A 51 0.87 2.20 -0.65
C SER A 51 -0.43 2.76 -1.23
N PHE A 52 -0.36 3.61 -2.25
CA PHE A 52 -1.56 4.15 -2.92
C PHE A 52 -2.38 3.08 -3.62
N GLY A 53 -1.73 2.08 -4.21
CA GLY A 53 -2.41 0.94 -4.81
C GLY A 53 -3.23 0.17 -3.78
N LEU A 54 -2.64 -0.14 -2.62
CA LEU A 54 -3.35 -0.82 -1.54
C LEU A 54 -4.49 0.05 -0.96
N MET A 55 -4.26 1.35 -0.79
CA MET A 55 -5.31 2.29 -0.35
C MET A 55 -6.48 2.33 -1.35
N ALA A 56 -6.21 2.38 -2.66
CA ALA A 56 -7.25 2.40 -3.69
C ALA A 56 -8.08 1.10 -3.73
N LEU A 57 -7.49 -0.03 -3.34
CA LEU A 57 -8.20 -1.30 -3.21
C LEU A 57 -9.01 -1.36 -1.89
N GLY A 58 -8.49 -0.78 -0.81
CA GLY A 58 -9.19 -0.55 0.46
C GLY A 58 -9.90 -1.81 0.99
N PRO A 59 -11.23 -1.80 1.16
CA PRO A 59 -11.99 -2.94 1.71
C PRO A 59 -12.05 -4.16 0.77
N ARG A 60 -11.63 -4.03 -0.50
CA ARG A 60 -11.53 -5.17 -1.44
C ARG A 60 -10.36 -6.09 -1.11
N ILE A 61 -9.40 -5.64 -0.31
CA ILE A 61 -8.31 -6.48 0.20
C ILE A 61 -8.91 -7.41 1.27
N LYS A 62 -9.01 -8.71 0.98
CA LYS A 62 -9.54 -9.74 1.91
C LYS A 62 -8.48 -10.58 2.60
N ARG A 63 -7.22 -10.50 2.17
CA ARG A 63 -6.10 -11.25 2.76
C ARG A 63 -4.90 -10.33 2.99
N ARG A 64 -3.98 -10.74 3.88
CA ARG A 64 -2.73 -10.02 4.20
C ARG A 64 -2.95 -8.59 4.72
N ARG A 65 -4.03 -8.36 5.47
CA ARG A 65 -4.26 -7.14 6.24
C ARG A 65 -3.60 -7.27 7.61
N VAL A 66 -2.99 -6.19 8.10
CA VAL A 66 -2.47 -6.10 9.47
C VAL A 66 -3.11 -4.89 10.12
N GLU A 67 -4.07 -5.14 11.00
CA GLU A 67 -4.67 -4.09 11.83
C GLU A 67 -3.67 -3.66 12.91
N LEU A 68 -3.42 -2.37 12.99
CA LEU A 68 -2.50 -1.77 13.95
C LEU A 68 -3.30 -1.06 15.02
N ASN A 69 -2.84 -1.13 16.26
CA ASN A 69 -3.27 -0.15 17.26
C ASN A 69 -2.51 1.18 17.08
N ARG A 70 -2.92 2.21 17.83
CA ARG A 70 -2.35 3.56 17.71
C ARG A 70 -0.84 3.60 18.01
N GLN A 71 -0.38 2.86 19.02
CA GLN A 71 1.04 2.84 19.42
C GLN A 71 1.91 2.16 18.36
N GLU A 72 1.41 1.06 17.79
CA GLU A 72 2.07 0.32 16.72
C GLU A 72 2.18 1.14 15.43
N LEU A 73 1.08 1.81 15.05
CA LEU A 73 1.07 2.73 13.93
C LEU A 73 2.09 3.86 14.14
N LEU A 74 2.08 4.50 15.32
CA LEU A 74 3.05 5.54 15.67
C LEU A 74 4.50 5.04 15.54
N ALA A 75 4.81 3.86 16.07
CA ALA A 75 6.14 3.26 15.99
C ALA A 75 6.58 3.07 14.52
N LEU A 76 5.72 2.48 13.68
CA LEU A 76 5.99 2.26 12.26
C LEU A 76 6.17 3.58 11.49
N LEU A 77 5.33 4.58 11.77
CA LEU A 77 5.43 5.90 11.13
C LEU A 77 6.71 6.65 11.51
N LEU A 78 7.21 6.46 12.74
CA LEU A 78 8.51 6.96 13.19
C LEU A 78 9.70 6.15 12.65
N GLY A 79 9.46 5.04 11.94
CA GLY A 79 10.50 4.21 11.32
C GLY A 79 11.05 3.11 12.21
N ARG A 80 10.40 2.85 13.34
CA ARG A 80 10.64 1.64 14.13
C ARG A 80 10.00 0.44 13.41
N THR A 81 10.36 -0.76 13.87
CA THR A 81 9.80 -2.03 13.39
C THR A 81 9.01 -2.70 14.50
N LEU A 82 8.13 -3.64 14.14
CA LEU A 82 7.36 -4.43 15.09
C LEU A 82 7.72 -5.91 14.95
N SER A 83 7.82 -6.64 16.06
CA SER A 83 7.85 -8.09 16.02
C SER A 83 6.45 -8.62 15.68
N ARG A 84 6.41 -9.57 14.74
CA ARG A 84 5.24 -10.18 14.11
C ARG A 84 5.60 -11.58 13.61
N GLU A 85 6.04 -12.44 14.52
CA GLU A 85 6.44 -13.83 14.20
C GLU A 85 5.25 -14.69 13.76
N GLU A 86 4.05 -14.32 14.20
CA GLU A 86 2.78 -14.95 13.83
C GLU A 86 2.35 -14.66 12.38
N LEU A 87 2.96 -13.68 11.70
CA LEU A 87 2.59 -13.29 10.36
C LEU A 87 3.45 -14.00 9.30
N GLU A 88 2.79 -14.50 8.25
CA GLU A 88 3.48 -15.04 7.08
C GLU A 88 4.35 -13.97 6.40
N PRO A 89 5.57 -14.32 5.95
CA PRO A 89 6.43 -13.41 5.20
C PRO A 89 5.78 -12.85 3.93
N GLY A 90 6.19 -11.63 3.56
CA GLY A 90 5.74 -10.94 2.35
C GLY A 90 5.10 -9.57 2.61
N TYR A 91 4.57 -8.98 1.55
CA TYR A 91 3.90 -7.68 1.63
C TYR A 91 2.54 -7.78 2.31
N VAL A 92 2.21 -6.77 3.09
CA VAL A 92 0.94 -6.64 3.82
C VAL A 92 0.33 -5.26 3.64
N ALA A 93 -0.99 -5.16 3.80
CA ALA A 93 -1.72 -3.91 3.88
C ALA A 93 -1.81 -3.48 5.35
N LEU A 94 -1.10 -2.41 5.69
CA LEU A 94 -1.18 -1.81 7.02
C LEU A 94 -2.53 -1.12 7.17
N CYS A 95 -3.27 -1.49 8.20
CA CYS A 95 -4.61 -1.00 8.47
C CYS A 95 -4.68 -0.32 9.83
N PHE A 96 -5.55 0.67 9.97
CA PHE A 96 -5.85 1.34 11.23
C PHE A 96 -7.30 1.79 11.24
N SER A 97 -8.03 1.41 12.29
CA SER A 97 -9.48 1.62 12.39
C SER A 97 -10.23 1.06 11.17
N GLY A 98 -9.79 -0.11 10.69
CA GLY A 98 -10.39 -0.78 9.52
C GLY A 98 -9.97 -0.21 8.15
N GLU A 99 -9.32 0.95 8.10
CA GLU A 99 -8.89 1.60 6.86
C GLU A 99 -7.48 1.21 6.44
N VAL A 100 -7.25 1.05 5.14
CA VAL A 100 -5.92 0.74 4.60
C VAL A 100 -5.09 2.01 4.50
N LEU A 101 -3.95 2.06 5.18
CA LEU A 101 -3.04 3.21 5.20
C LEU A 101 -1.88 3.07 4.21
N GLY A 102 -1.52 1.85 3.82
CA GLY A 102 -0.49 1.61 2.82
C GLY A 102 0.24 0.28 2.97
N CYS A 103 1.43 0.23 2.39
CA CYS A 103 2.23 -0.99 2.28
C CYS A 103 3.14 -1.18 3.50
N GLY A 104 3.16 -2.41 4.00
CA GLY A 104 4.18 -2.93 4.91
C GLY A 104 4.78 -4.22 4.36
N GLU A 105 5.81 -4.73 5.04
CA GLU A 105 6.42 -5.99 4.68
C GLU A 105 6.88 -6.75 5.93
N VAL A 106 6.51 -8.03 6.00
CA VAL A 106 6.99 -8.97 7.02
C VAL A 106 8.19 -9.72 6.44
N ARG A 107 9.33 -9.63 7.12
CA ARG A 107 10.54 -10.42 6.81
C ARG A 107 11.16 -10.93 8.09
N ARG A 108 11.33 -12.25 8.20
CA ARG A 108 11.92 -12.93 9.37
C ARG A 108 11.22 -12.52 10.68
N GLY A 109 9.90 -12.59 10.71
CA GLY A 109 9.10 -12.20 11.88
C GLY A 109 9.10 -10.70 12.20
N VAL A 110 9.64 -9.83 11.34
CA VAL A 110 9.70 -8.38 11.58
C VAL A 110 8.86 -7.64 10.55
N LEU A 111 7.89 -6.86 11.02
CA LEU A 111 7.08 -5.96 10.22
C LEU A 111 7.76 -4.60 10.06
N ARG A 112 7.89 -4.17 8.80
CA ARG A 112 8.45 -2.88 8.39
C ARG A 112 7.42 -2.05 7.62
N CYS A 113 7.48 -0.74 7.80
CA CYS A 113 6.64 0.20 7.07
C CYS A 113 7.28 0.60 5.73
N HIS A 114 6.53 0.47 4.64
CA HIS A 114 6.93 0.91 3.30
C HIS A 114 6.19 2.17 2.83
N ILE A 115 5.47 2.84 3.73
CA ILE A 115 4.88 4.16 3.47
C ILE A 115 6.01 5.19 3.30
N PRO A 116 6.04 5.99 2.20
CA PRO A 116 7.08 6.98 1.97
C PRO A 116 7.20 7.99 3.12
N ARG A 117 8.44 8.47 3.38
CA ARG A 117 8.73 9.37 4.51
C ARG A 117 7.83 10.60 4.58
N GLY A 118 7.57 11.26 3.45
CA GLY A 118 6.65 12.42 3.39
C GLY A 118 5.24 12.07 3.86
N ARG A 119 4.66 10.98 3.32
CA ARG A 119 3.35 10.48 3.73
C ARG A 119 3.29 10.05 5.20
N ARG A 120 4.39 9.50 5.74
CA ARG A 120 4.46 9.18 7.17
C ARG A 120 4.36 10.44 8.04
N ARG A 121 4.96 11.55 7.63
CA ARG A 121 4.83 12.84 8.34
C ARG A 121 3.38 13.34 8.33
N GLU A 122 2.72 13.29 7.17
CA GLU A 122 1.29 13.65 7.06
C GLU A 122 0.41 12.81 8.01
N LEU A 123 0.62 11.49 8.06
CA LEU A 123 -0.12 10.60 8.95
C LEU A 123 0.19 10.86 10.43
N LEU A 124 1.43 11.19 10.78
CA LEU A 124 1.81 11.57 12.15
C LEU A 124 1.09 12.85 12.59
N THR A 125 1.05 13.87 11.73
CA THR A 125 0.31 15.10 12.00
C THR A 125 -1.19 14.81 12.21
N ALA A 126 -1.80 13.97 11.37
CA ALA A 126 -3.20 13.58 11.53
C ALA A 126 -3.45 12.84 12.85
N LEU A 127 -2.57 11.90 13.24
CA LEU A 127 -2.70 11.16 14.50
C LEU A 127 -2.57 12.04 15.75
N GLN A 128 -1.79 13.12 15.67
CA GLN A 128 -1.62 14.08 16.76
C GLN A 128 -2.81 15.05 16.88
N ALA A 129 -3.51 15.31 15.77
CA ALA A 129 -4.72 16.13 15.75
C ALA A 129 -5.98 15.38 16.24
N SER A 130 -5.97 14.04 16.19
CA SER A 130 -7.03 13.22 16.74
C SER A 130 -6.84 13.01 18.26
N PRO A 131 -7.85 13.33 19.09
CA PRO A 131 -7.80 13.16 20.54
C PRO A 131 -7.66 11.69 20.97
#